data_AF-A0A5E4BBH4-F1
#
_entry.id   AF-A0A5E4BBH4-F1
#
_cell.length_a   1.000
_cell.length_b   1.000
_cell.length_c   1.000
_cell.angle_alpha   90.00
_cell.angle_beta   90.00
_cell.angle_gamma   90.00
#
_symmetry.space_group_name_H-M   'P 1'
#
loop_
_entity.id
_entity.type
_entity.pdbx_description
1 polymer ?
#
loop_
_entity_poly.entity_id
_entity_poly.type
_entity_poly.pdbx_seq_one_letter_code
_entity_poly.pdbx_strand_id
1 'polypeptide(L)'
;MAKASVELTRELQDSIRRCLSQGAVLQQHRVKLETKPKKFEDRVLALTSWRLHLFPLKVPAKVESSFNVLEIRAFNTLSQNQILVETERGMVSMRLPSAESVDQVTRHVSSALSKVCPGPGCLIRRGNVDTPEGPRDTSPNSETSTSTTHSVCGGFSETYAALCDYNGLHCREEVQWDVDTIYHAEDNREFNLLDFSHLESRDLALMVAALAYNQWFTKLYCKDLRLGSEVLEQVLHTLSKSGSLEELVLDNAGLKTYSREVTRSLAGPKLLPCSEGL
;
A
#
# COMPACT_ATOMS: atom_id res chain seq x y z
N MET A 1 -34.96 -23.95 -9.38
CA MET A 1 -34.27 -23.48 -10.61
C MET A 1 -33.20 -22.49 -10.20
N ALA A 2 -31.93 -22.90 -10.21
CA ALA A 2 -30.82 -21.98 -9.99
C ALA A 2 -30.73 -21.05 -11.20
N LYS A 3 -31.00 -19.75 -11.02
CA LYS A 3 -30.70 -18.76 -12.06
C LYS A 3 -29.20 -18.86 -12.33
N ALA A 4 -28.86 -19.24 -13.56
CA ALA A 4 -27.49 -19.19 -14.05
C ALA A 4 -26.90 -17.82 -13.68
N SER A 5 -25.71 -17.83 -13.10
CA SER A 5 -24.90 -16.64 -12.91
C SER A 5 -24.75 -15.96 -14.27
N VAL A 6 -25.55 -14.92 -14.53
CA VAL A 6 -25.47 -14.16 -15.79
C VAL A 6 -24.13 -13.45 -15.78
N GLU A 7 -23.23 -13.91 -16.63
CA GLU A 7 -21.92 -13.31 -16.86
C GLU A 7 -22.05 -11.80 -17.14
N LEU A 8 -21.02 -11.04 -16.81
CA LEU A 8 -20.97 -9.61 -17.07
C LEU A 8 -21.02 -9.36 -18.59
N THR A 9 -21.88 -8.44 -19.02
CA THR A 9 -21.94 -8.08 -20.45
C THR A 9 -20.65 -7.37 -20.85
N ARG A 10 -20.15 -7.64 -22.06
CA ARG A 10 -18.94 -6.99 -22.60
C ARG A 10 -19.06 -5.46 -22.58
N GLU A 11 -20.25 -4.94 -22.90
CA GLU A 11 -20.53 -3.50 -22.86
C GLU A 11 -20.30 -2.88 -21.48
N LEU A 12 -20.75 -3.55 -20.41
CA LEU A 12 -20.54 -3.08 -19.05
C LEU A 12 -19.06 -3.17 -18.66
N GLN A 13 -18.38 -4.27 -19.01
CA GLN A 13 -16.96 -4.44 -18.74
C GLN A 13 -16.10 -3.35 -19.39
N ASP A 14 -16.41 -3.01 -20.65
CA ASP A 14 -15.72 -1.96 -21.39
C ASP A 14 -16.05 -0.57 -20.83
N SER A 15 -17.31 -0.34 -20.41
CA SER A 15 -17.68 0.91 -19.76
C SER A 15 -16.93 1.11 -18.44
N ILE A 16 -16.72 0.06 -17.64
CA ILE A 16 -15.94 0.11 -16.40
C ILE A 16 -14.47 0.40 -16.70
N ARG A 17 -13.87 -0.29 -17.68
CA ARG A 17 -12.48 -0.04 -18.11
C ARG A 17 -12.25 1.40 -18.56
N ARG A 18 -13.21 1.99 -19.30
CA ARG A 18 -13.14 3.41 -19.68
C ARG A 18 -13.27 4.33 -18.47
N CYS A 19 -14.15 4.00 -17.52
CA CYS A 19 -14.36 4.80 -16.31
C CYS A 19 -13.12 4.86 -15.42
N LEU A 20 -12.34 3.78 -15.34
CA LEU A 20 -11.16 3.67 -14.46
C LEU A 20 -9.84 3.91 -15.18
N SER A 21 -9.86 4.52 -16.37
CA SER A 21 -8.76 4.57 -17.34
C SER A 21 -8.28 3.18 -17.80
N GLN A 22 -8.34 2.95 -19.11
CA GLN A 22 -8.08 1.66 -19.74
C GLN A 22 -6.65 1.19 -19.41
N GLY A 23 -6.53 0.06 -18.71
CA GLY A 23 -5.24 -0.49 -18.24
C GLY A 23 -5.13 -0.60 -16.72
N ALA A 24 -5.91 0.18 -15.96
CA ALA A 24 -5.90 0.09 -14.50
C ALA A 24 -6.69 -1.13 -13.96
N VAL A 25 -7.66 -1.64 -14.72
CA VAL A 25 -8.55 -2.74 -14.28
C VAL A 25 -7.93 -4.10 -14.57
N LEU A 26 -7.55 -4.80 -13.50
CA LEU A 26 -6.92 -6.12 -13.55
C LEU A 26 -7.95 -7.25 -13.62
N GLN A 27 -9.03 -7.15 -12.83
CA GLN A 27 -10.08 -8.18 -12.76
C GLN A 27 -11.45 -7.54 -12.53
N GLN A 28 -12.51 -8.25 -12.94
CA GLN A 28 -13.89 -7.85 -12.71
C GLN A 28 -14.74 -9.05 -12.30
N HIS A 29 -15.45 -8.94 -11.19
CA HIS A 29 -16.28 -9.99 -10.61
C HIS A 29 -17.71 -9.49 -10.43
N ARG A 30 -18.71 -10.26 -10.85
CA ARG A 30 -20.10 -9.98 -10.44
C ARG A 30 -20.26 -10.44 -9.00
N VAL A 31 -20.69 -9.55 -8.12
CA VAL A 31 -20.84 -9.83 -6.69
C VAL A 31 -22.23 -9.46 -6.20
N LYS A 32 -22.66 -10.09 -5.11
CA LYS A 32 -23.85 -9.68 -4.35
C LYS A 32 -23.39 -8.91 -3.12
N LEU A 33 -23.54 -7.60 -3.15
CA LEU A 33 -23.17 -6.69 -2.07
C LEU A 33 -24.28 -6.63 -1.02
N GLU A 34 -23.94 -6.83 0.25
CA GLU A 34 -24.89 -6.65 1.36
C GLU A 34 -25.05 -5.15 1.65
N THR A 35 -26.23 -4.60 1.38
CA THR A 35 -26.54 -3.16 1.59
C THR A 35 -27.22 -2.89 2.93
N LYS A 36 -27.93 -3.90 3.43
CA LYS A 36 -28.55 -3.96 4.76
C LYS A 36 -28.48 -5.41 5.24
N PRO A 37 -28.62 -5.70 6.55
CA PRO A 37 -28.61 -7.07 7.05
C PRO A 37 -29.55 -7.97 6.24
N LYS A 38 -29.00 -9.02 5.62
CA LYS A 38 -29.70 -9.99 4.75
C LYS A 38 -30.27 -9.43 3.44
N LYS A 39 -30.02 -8.15 3.09
CA LYS A 39 -30.43 -7.55 1.81
C LYS A 39 -29.22 -7.43 0.89
N PHE A 40 -29.24 -8.21 -0.19
CA PHE A 40 -28.18 -8.25 -1.18
C PHE A 40 -28.61 -7.61 -2.49
N GLU A 41 -27.71 -6.84 -3.10
CA GLU A 41 -27.90 -6.27 -4.43
C GLU A 41 -26.75 -6.67 -5.35
N ASP A 42 -27.06 -6.93 -6.63
CA ASP A 42 -26.04 -7.25 -7.61
C ASP A 42 -25.19 -6.00 -7.90
N ARG A 43 -23.87 -6.19 -7.92
CA ARG A 43 -22.84 -5.20 -8.25
C ARG A 43 -21.71 -5.84 -9.06
N VAL A 44 -20.84 -5.01 -9.61
CA VAL A 44 -19.56 -5.42 -10.18
C VAL A 44 -18.45 -4.94 -9.26
N LEU A 45 -17.61 -5.86 -8.82
CA LEU A 45 -16.36 -5.59 -8.14
C LEU A 45 -15.24 -5.54 -9.18
N ALA A 46 -14.69 -4.35 -9.44
CA ALA A 46 -13.53 -4.17 -10.30
C ALA A 46 -12.28 -3.94 -9.43
N LEU A 47 -11.22 -4.68 -9.72
CA LEU A 47 -9.94 -4.61 -9.02
C LEU A 47 -8.95 -3.80 -9.85
N THR A 48 -8.36 -2.76 -9.28
CA THR A 48 -7.17 -2.09 -9.80
C THR A 48 -5.96 -2.45 -8.92
N SER A 49 -4.76 -1.96 -9.22
CA SER A 49 -3.55 -2.30 -8.45
C SER A 49 -3.69 -2.10 -6.94
N TRP A 50 -4.39 -1.04 -6.52
CA TRP A 50 -4.46 -0.62 -5.12
C TRP A 50 -5.88 -0.47 -4.59
N ARG A 51 -6.91 -0.67 -5.41
CA ARG A 51 -8.28 -0.29 -5.07
C ARG A 51 -9.31 -1.29 -5.55
N LEU A 52 -10.32 -1.48 -4.71
CA LEU A 52 -11.50 -2.28 -5.00
C LEU A 52 -12.66 -1.33 -5.26
N HIS A 53 -13.23 -1.39 -6.46
CA HIS A 53 -14.32 -0.52 -6.90
C HIS A 53 -15.62 -1.30 -7.06
N LEU A 54 -16.71 -0.74 -6.55
CA LEU A 54 -18.06 -1.29 -6.70
C LEU A 54 -18.84 -0.45 -7.69
N PHE A 55 -19.45 -1.12 -8.67
CA PHE A 55 -20.28 -0.52 -9.70
C PHE A 55 -21.68 -1.14 -9.71
N PRO A 56 -22.73 -0.35 -9.97
CA PRO A 56 -24.03 -0.89 -10.33
C PRO A 56 -23.97 -1.55 -11.71
N LEU A 57 -24.89 -2.48 -11.99
CA LEU A 57 -25.03 -3.09 -13.32
C LEU A 57 -25.75 -2.14 -14.28
N LYS A 58 -25.16 -0.98 -14.54
CA LYS A 58 -25.73 0.08 -15.39
C LYS A 58 -24.65 0.67 -16.29
N VAL A 59 -25.02 0.90 -17.55
CA VAL A 59 -24.24 1.66 -18.53
C VAL A 59 -24.87 3.05 -18.68
N PRO A 60 -24.09 4.14 -18.69
CA PRO A 60 -22.64 4.19 -18.47
C PRO A 60 -22.27 3.85 -17.03
N ALA A 61 -21.17 3.10 -16.87
CA ALA A 61 -20.63 2.73 -15.58
C ALA A 61 -20.21 3.98 -14.79
N LYS A 62 -20.60 4.01 -13.51
CA LYS A 62 -20.20 5.04 -12.53
C LYS A 62 -19.83 4.35 -11.24
N VAL A 63 -18.71 4.74 -10.64
CA VAL A 63 -18.27 4.21 -9.35
C VAL A 63 -19.34 4.55 -8.31
N GLU A 64 -19.86 3.53 -7.62
CA GLU A 64 -20.79 3.71 -6.50
C GLU A 64 -20.02 3.88 -5.20
N SER A 65 -19.01 3.04 -5.00
CA SER A 65 -18.08 3.14 -3.87
C SER A 65 -16.76 2.47 -4.22
N SER A 66 -15.72 2.79 -3.45
CA SER A 66 -14.41 2.15 -3.55
C SER A 66 -13.67 2.26 -2.24
N PHE A 67 -12.73 1.34 -2.01
CA PHE A 67 -11.79 1.41 -0.90
C PHE A 67 -10.40 0.96 -1.37
N ASN A 68 -9.37 1.64 -0.90
CA ASN A 68 -7.99 1.27 -1.14
C ASN A 68 -7.59 0.07 -0.26
N VAL A 69 -6.66 -0.77 -0.73
CA VAL A 69 -6.20 -1.95 0.02
C VAL A 69 -5.56 -1.61 1.36
N LEU A 70 -4.95 -0.43 1.50
CA LEU A 70 -4.36 0.08 2.75
C LEU A 70 -5.43 0.52 3.76
N GLU A 71 -6.68 0.74 3.34
CA GLU A 71 -7.80 1.01 4.26
C GLU A 71 -8.27 -0.27 4.98
N ILE A 72 -7.87 -1.46 4.51
CA ILE A 72 -8.35 -2.74 5.02
C ILE A 72 -7.67 -3.07 6.36
N ARG A 73 -8.48 -3.19 7.40
CA ARG A 73 -8.08 -3.61 8.75
C ARG A 73 -8.19 -5.11 8.94
N ALA A 74 -9.22 -5.72 8.36
CA ALA A 74 -9.42 -7.16 8.36
C ALA A 74 -10.05 -7.62 7.04
N PHE A 75 -9.59 -8.77 6.54
CA PHE A 75 -10.11 -9.41 5.34
C PHE A 75 -10.43 -10.87 5.66
N ASN A 76 -11.71 -11.20 5.77
CA ASN A 76 -12.16 -12.50 6.25
C ASN A 76 -13.02 -13.21 5.20
N THR A 77 -12.82 -14.51 5.04
CA THR A 77 -13.68 -15.38 4.25
C THR A 77 -14.63 -16.11 5.19
N LEU A 78 -15.91 -15.75 5.20
CA LEU A 78 -16.90 -16.25 6.16
C LEU A 78 -17.54 -17.58 5.73
N SER A 79 -17.63 -17.83 4.42
CA SER A 79 -18.11 -19.08 3.83
C SER A 79 -17.44 -19.28 2.47
N GLN A 80 -17.63 -20.43 1.81
CA GLN A 80 -16.97 -20.76 0.53
C GLN A 80 -17.02 -19.63 -0.52
N ASN A 81 -18.08 -18.80 -0.51
CA ASN A 81 -18.30 -17.75 -1.50
C ASN A 81 -18.58 -16.36 -0.88
N GLN A 82 -18.25 -16.10 0.40
CA GLN A 82 -18.53 -14.80 1.04
C GLN A 82 -17.29 -14.20 1.69
N ILE A 83 -17.00 -12.95 1.34
CA ILE A 83 -15.94 -12.15 1.96
C ILE A 83 -16.55 -11.02 2.80
N LEU A 84 -15.89 -10.73 3.91
CA LEU A 84 -16.16 -9.60 4.78
C LEU A 84 -14.86 -8.78 4.90
N VAL A 85 -14.93 -7.55 4.42
CA VAL A 85 -13.83 -6.59 4.45
C VAL A 85 -14.16 -5.54 5.49
N GLU A 86 -13.32 -5.42 6.51
CA GLU A 86 -13.38 -4.32 7.46
C GLU A 86 -12.41 -3.23 7.01
N THR A 87 -12.93 -2.03 6.78
CA THR A 87 -12.16 -0.85 6.42
C THR A 87 -12.26 0.22 7.50
N GLU A 88 -11.45 1.26 7.41
CA GLU A 88 -11.56 2.43 8.28
C GLU A 88 -12.94 3.11 8.22
N ARG A 89 -13.64 2.97 7.08
CA ARG A 89 -14.94 3.59 6.81
C ARG A 89 -16.13 2.69 7.17
N GLY A 90 -15.86 1.44 7.57
CA GLY A 90 -16.90 0.46 7.94
C GLY A 90 -16.70 -0.90 7.28
N MET A 91 -17.71 -1.76 7.42
CA MET A 91 -17.70 -3.14 6.94
C MET A 91 -18.38 -3.28 5.58
N VAL A 92 -17.76 -4.06 4.70
CA VAL A 92 -18.28 -4.41 3.38
C VAL A 92 -18.39 -5.94 3.27
N SER A 93 -19.61 -6.46 3.19
CA SER A 93 -19.92 -7.89 3.04
C SER A 93 -20.38 -8.15 1.61
N MET A 94 -19.75 -9.10 0.92
CA MET A 94 -20.14 -9.45 -0.43
C MET A 94 -20.01 -10.95 -0.72
N ARG A 95 -20.93 -11.48 -1.52
CA ARG A 95 -20.88 -12.86 -2.01
C ARG A 95 -20.40 -12.90 -3.46
N LEU A 96 -19.42 -13.74 -3.70
CA LEU A 96 -18.82 -14.01 -5.00
C LEU A 96 -19.50 -15.22 -5.67
N PRO A 97 -19.35 -15.39 -7.00
CA PRO A 97 -20.05 -16.45 -7.72
C PRO A 97 -19.47 -17.84 -7.43
N SER A 98 -18.18 -17.93 -7.08
CA SER A 98 -17.48 -19.17 -6.77
C SER A 98 -16.37 -18.95 -5.73
N ALA A 99 -15.89 -20.05 -5.14
CA ALA A 99 -14.71 -20.06 -4.27
C ALA A 99 -13.45 -19.62 -5.04
N GLU A 100 -13.35 -19.95 -6.33
CA GLU A 100 -12.25 -19.49 -7.18
C GLU A 100 -12.21 -17.96 -7.28
N SER A 101 -13.37 -17.30 -7.42
CA SER A 101 -13.43 -15.84 -7.40
C SER A 101 -13.00 -15.26 -6.05
N VAL A 102 -13.37 -15.91 -4.93
CA VAL A 102 -12.87 -15.52 -3.60
C VAL A 102 -11.35 -15.62 -3.53
N ASP A 103 -10.77 -16.71 -4.03
CA ASP A 103 -9.33 -16.91 -4.05
C ASP A 103 -8.60 -15.89 -4.94
N GLN A 104 -9.19 -15.52 -6.08
CA GLN A 104 -8.65 -14.49 -6.97
C GLN A 104 -8.61 -13.12 -6.29
N VAL A 105 -9.71 -12.70 -5.64
CA VAL A 105 -9.76 -11.42 -4.90
C VAL A 105 -8.82 -11.44 -3.70
N THR A 106 -8.78 -12.54 -2.95
CA THR A 106 -7.90 -12.69 -1.78
C THR A 106 -6.43 -12.60 -2.20
N ARG A 107 -6.02 -13.34 -3.25
CA ARG A 107 -4.65 -13.27 -3.78
C ARG A 107 -4.30 -11.87 -4.27
N HIS A 108 -5.24 -11.19 -4.93
CA HIS A 108 -5.02 -9.83 -5.39
C HIS A 108 -4.76 -8.86 -4.20
N VAL A 109 -5.61 -8.88 -3.17
CA VAL A 109 -5.43 -8.05 -1.97
C VAL A 109 -4.11 -8.39 -1.26
N SER A 110 -3.82 -9.68 -1.04
CA SER A 110 -2.57 -10.10 -0.41
C SER A 110 -1.34 -9.70 -1.22
N SER A 111 -1.39 -9.83 -2.55
CA SER A 111 -0.28 -9.44 -3.43
C SER A 111 -0.06 -7.93 -3.47
N ALA A 112 -1.12 -7.12 -3.40
CA ALA A 112 -0.98 -5.67 -3.31
C ALA A 112 -0.31 -5.30 -1.97
N LEU A 113 -0.79 -5.83 -0.86
CA LEU A 113 -0.24 -5.52 0.46
C LEU A 113 1.21 -5.96 0.64
N SER A 114 1.60 -7.11 0.06
CA SER A 114 2.99 -7.59 0.14
C SER A 114 3.99 -6.66 -0.57
N LYS A 115 3.54 -5.86 -1.54
CA LYS A 115 4.39 -4.88 -2.23
C LYS A 115 4.74 -3.67 -1.36
N VAL A 116 3.82 -3.26 -0.48
CA VAL A 116 3.97 -2.07 0.39
C VAL A 116 4.69 -2.43 1.70
N CYS A 117 4.43 -3.63 2.23
CA CYS A 117 4.98 -4.11 3.49
C CYS A 117 5.73 -5.44 3.28
N PRO A 118 6.99 -5.44 2.82
CA PRO A 118 7.75 -6.66 2.52
C PRO A 118 8.21 -7.46 3.76
N GLY A 119 7.60 -7.27 4.94
CA GLY A 119 8.01 -7.92 6.20
C GLY A 119 6.85 -8.50 7.02
N PRO A 120 7.14 -9.38 8.00
CA PRO A 120 6.14 -10.12 8.79
C PRO A 120 5.25 -9.25 9.72
N GLY A 121 5.41 -7.92 9.70
CA GLY A 121 4.59 -6.96 10.46
C GLY A 121 3.40 -6.38 9.70
N CYS A 122 3.00 -6.95 8.56
CA CYS A 122 1.90 -6.42 7.74
C CYS A 122 0.59 -6.33 8.54
N LEU A 123 -0.08 -5.17 8.45
CA LEU A 123 -1.18 -4.69 9.31
C LEU A 123 -2.48 -5.53 9.27
N ILE A 124 -2.58 -6.53 8.38
CA ILE A 124 -3.81 -7.31 8.24
C ILE A 124 -3.71 -8.59 9.06
N ARG A 125 -4.45 -8.65 10.17
CA ARG A 125 -4.73 -9.90 10.86
C ARG A 125 -5.57 -10.79 9.94
N ARG A 126 -4.96 -11.80 9.35
CA ARG A 126 -5.68 -12.88 8.67
C ARG A 126 -6.35 -13.74 9.74
N GLY A 127 -7.62 -13.49 10.01
CA GLY A 127 -8.44 -14.31 10.91
C GLY A 127 -8.88 -15.57 10.18
N ASN A 128 -8.14 -16.68 10.32
CA ASN A 128 -8.69 -17.99 10.01
C ASN A 128 -9.54 -18.46 11.20
N VAL A 129 -10.76 -18.93 10.91
CA VAL A 129 -11.61 -19.65 11.84
C VAL A 129 -11.12 -21.09 11.96
N ASP A 130 -10.87 -21.52 13.21
CA ASP A 130 -10.73 -22.87 13.75
C ASP A 130 -9.56 -23.77 13.28
N THR A 131 -8.46 -23.77 14.07
CA THR A 131 -7.76 -25.02 14.46
C THR A 131 -7.00 -24.79 15.79
N PRO A 132 -7.04 -25.72 16.78
CA PRO A 132 -6.43 -25.49 18.11
C PRO A 132 -4.90 -25.44 18.03
N GLU A 133 -4.29 -24.53 18.79
CA GLU A 133 -2.84 -24.40 18.95
C GLU A 133 -2.22 -25.73 19.46
N GLY A 134 -1.41 -26.36 18.62
CA GLY A 134 -0.47 -27.41 19.04
C GLY A 134 0.85 -26.79 19.54
N PRO A 135 1.59 -27.48 20.43
CA PRO A 135 2.74 -26.89 21.12
C PRO A 135 3.88 -26.54 20.16
N ARG A 136 4.48 -25.37 20.38
CA ARG A 136 5.67 -24.88 19.66
C ARG A 136 6.89 -25.66 20.13
N ASP A 137 7.36 -26.61 19.31
CA ASP A 137 8.71 -27.15 19.44
C ASP A 137 9.68 -26.24 18.67
N THR A 138 10.57 -25.62 19.45
CA THR A 138 11.72 -24.85 18.99
C THR A 138 12.69 -25.72 18.21
N SER A 139 13.00 -25.35 16.97
CA SER A 139 14.22 -25.78 16.27
C SER A 139 14.84 -24.58 15.54
N PRO A 140 16.09 -24.19 15.87
CA PRO A 140 16.77 -23.08 15.24
C PRO A 140 17.60 -23.60 14.06
N ASN A 141 16.96 -23.78 12.90
CA ASN A 141 17.64 -23.68 11.61
C ASN A 141 16.60 -23.77 10.50
N SER A 142 16.19 -22.62 9.99
CA SER A 142 15.48 -22.51 8.72
C SER A 142 15.86 -21.19 8.08
N GLU A 143 17.14 -21.06 7.74
CA GLU A 143 17.53 -20.22 6.61
C GLU A 143 16.94 -20.85 5.35
N THR A 144 15.68 -20.53 5.08
CA THR A 144 15.04 -20.80 3.80
C THR A 144 14.39 -19.51 3.33
N SER A 145 15.22 -18.47 3.20
CA SER A 145 14.92 -17.27 2.44
C SER A 145 14.86 -17.64 0.96
N THR A 146 13.74 -18.22 0.55
CA THR A 146 13.44 -18.45 -0.87
C THR A 146 12.38 -17.46 -1.31
N SER A 147 12.82 -16.56 -2.19
CA SER A 147 12.01 -15.67 -3.05
C SER A 147 11.36 -14.43 -2.44
N THR A 148 12.15 -13.47 -1.94
CA THR A 148 11.85 -12.07 -2.25
C THR A 148 12.42 -11.82 -3.63
N THR A 149 11.57 -11.74 -4.65
CA THR A 149 11.93 -11.15 -5.94
C THR A 149 12.62 -9.81 -5.62
N HIS A 150 13.90 -9.62 -5.99
CA HIS A 150 14.58 -8.35 -5.76
C HIS A 150 13.82 -7.27 -6.53
N SER A 151 12.98 -6.51 -5.82
CA SER A 151 12.29 -5.36 -6.39
C SER A 151 13.30 -4.24 -6.58
N VAL A 152 13.19 -3.55 -7.72
CA VAL A 152 14.00 -2.38 -8.06
C VAL A 152 13.91 -1.36 -6.92
N CYS A 153 15.08 -0.91 -6.44
CA CYS A 153 15.21 -0.02 -5.29
C CYS A 153 14.34 -0.42 -4.08
N GLY A 154 14.24 -1.72 -3.78
CA GLY A 154 13.45 -2.22 -2.65
C GLY A 154 11.94 -1.99 -2.77
N GLY A 155 11.44 -1.81 -4.00
CA GLY A 155 10.01 -1.64 -4.28
C GLY A 155 9.48 -0.24 -3.97
N PHE A 156 10.36 0.77 -3.92
CA PHE A 156 9.96 2.16 -3.62
C PHE A 156 8.80 2.64 -4.50
N SER A 157 8.90 2.44 -5.81
CA SER A 157 7.91 2.91 -6.79
C SER A 157 6.52 2.30 -6.58
N GLU A 158 6.45 1.05 -6.11
CA GLU A 158 5.18 0.37 -5.79
C GLU A 158 4.58 0.95 -4.49
N THR A 159 5.40 1.11 -3.45
CA THR A 159 4.98 1.73 -2.19
C THR A 159 4.49 3.17 -2.41
N TYR A 160 5.23 3.96 -3.18
CA TYR A 160 4.86 5.34 -3.52
C TYR A 160 3.54 5.38 -4.30
N ALA A 161 3.35 4.52 -5.31
CA ALA A 161 2.09 4.44 -6.06
C ALA A 161 0.90 4.05 -5.17
N ALA A 162 1.09 3.12 -4.23
CA ALA A 162 0.06 2.71 -3.29
C ALA A 162 -0.37 3.87 -2.37
N LEU A 163 0.61 4.62 -1.85
CA LEU A 163 0.37 5.79 -1.01
C LEU A 163 -0.30 6.93 -1.80
N CYS A 164 0.06 7.13 -3.07
CA CYS A 164 -0.61 8.10 -3.94
C CYS A 164 -2.09 7.76 -4.10
N ASP A 165 -2.43 6.51 -4.44
CA ASP A 165 -3.83 6.08 -4.60
C ASP A 165 -4.61 6.21 -3.29
N TYR A 166 -4.00 5.84 -2.15
CA TYR A 166 -4.61 5.95 -0.83
C TYR A 166 -4.95 7.40 -0.47
N ASN A 167 -4.06 8.34 -0.80
CA ASN A 167 -4.25 9.76 -0.53
C ASN A 167 -5.03 10.51 -1.63
N GLY A 168 -5.45 9.81 -2.70
CA GLY A 168 -6.17 10.42 -3.82
C GLY A 168 -5.31 11.37 -4.67
N LEU A 169 -3.99 11.16 -4.68
CA LEU A 169 -3.05 11.87 -5.55
C LEU A 169 -2.74 11.04 -6.80
N HIS A 170 -2.39 11.73 -7.88
CA HIS A 170 -1.90 11.08 -9.08
C HIS A 170 -0.44 10.68 -8.88
N CYS A 171 -0.13 9.40 -9.08
CA CYS A 171 1.24 8.93 -9.03
C CYS A 171 2.07 9.62 -10.13
N ARG A 172 3.18 10.23 -9.75
CA ARG A 172 4.08 10.92 -10.67
C ARG A 172 4.97 9.91 -11.38
N GLU A 173 4.73 9.71 -12.67
CA GLU A 173 5.50 8.76 -13.50
C GLU A 173 7.00 9.11 -13.53
N GLU A 174 7.36 10.40 -13.50
CA GLU A 174 8.76 10.84 -13.47
C GLU A 174 9.50 10.34 -12.22
N VAL A 175 8.83 10.27 -11.07
CA VAL A 175 9.42 9.80 -9.81
C VAL A 175 9.68 8.31 -9.87
N GLN A 176 8.72 7.55 -10.39
CA GLN A 176 8.89 6.11 -10.58
C GLN A 176 10.00 5.83 -11.60
N TRP A 177 10.04 6.59 -12.70
CA TRP A 177 11.04 6.42 -13.74
C TRP A 177 12.45 6.74 -13.23
N ASP A 178 12.65 7.85 -12.52
CA ASP A 178 13.93 8.24 -11.94
C ASP A 178 14.42 7.18 -10.95
N VAL A 179 13.53 6.72 -10.05
CA VAL A 179 13.91 5.71 -9.06
C VAL A 179 14.21 4.36 -9.72
N ASP A 180 13.35 3.91 -10.61
CA ASP A 180 13.47 2.57 -11.21
C ASP A 180 14.59 2.48 -12.24
N THR A 181 14.99 3.62 -12.82
CA THR A 181 15.99 3.68 -13.88
C THR A 181 17.30 4.29 -13.40
N ILE A 182 17.30 5.54 -12.96
CA ILE A 182 18.52 6.30 -12.64
C ILE A 182 19.10 5.80 -11.32
N TYR A 183 18.32 5.88 -10.24
CA TYR A 183 18.78 5.51 -8.91
C TYR A 183 19.19 4.04 -8.84
N HIS A 184 18.42 3.15 -9.46
CA HIS A 184 18.80 1.74 -9.56
C HIS A 184 20.10 1.57 -10.36
N ALA A 185 20.26 2.20 -11.52
CA ALA A 185 21.45 2.06 -12.36
C ALA A 185 22.72 2.56 -11.66
N GLU A 186 22.59 3.57 -10.81
CA GLU A 186 23.70 4.15 -10.04
C GLU A 186 23.95 3.44 -8.70
N ASP A 187 23.17 2.40 -8.37
CA ASP A 187 23.14 1.77 -7.03
C ASP A 187 23.00 2.80 -5.90
N ASN A 188 22.28 3.89 -6.17
CA ASN A 188 22.20 5.03 -5.27
C ASN A 188 21.32 4.69 -4.04
N ARG A 189 21.88 4.92 -2.85
CA ARG A 189 21.26 4.67 -1.55
C ARG A 189 20.80 5.95 -0.84
N GLU A 190 21.09 7.11 -1.44
CA GLU A 190 20.68 8.43 -0.97
C GLU A 190 19.45 8.90 -1.75
N PHE A 191 18.30 9.00 -1.09
CA PHE A 191 17.12 9.65 -1.66
C PHE A 191 17.24 11.17 -1.54
N ASN A 192 17.45 11.85 -2.66
CA ASN A 192 17.66 13.30 -2.69
C ASN A 192 16.35 14.02 -3.06
N LEU A 193 15.78 14.77 -2.10
CA LEU A 193 14.54 15.53 -2.33
C LEU A 193 14.69 16.66 -3.36
N LEU A 194 15.92 17.07 -3.68
CA LEU A 194 16.17 18.13 -4.66
C LEU A 194 15.88 17.69 -6.08
N ASP A 195 16.04 16.41 -6.38
CA ASP A 195 15.74 15.82 -7.70
C ASP A 195 14.25 15.98 -8.04
N PHE A 196 13.40 16.15 -7.01
CA PHE A 196 11.95 16.30 -7.13
C PHE A 196 11.46 17.66 -6.64
N SER A 197 12.34 18.64 -6.46
CA SER A 197 12.00 19.95 -5.86
C SER A 197 11.00 20.80 -6.65
N HIS A 198 10.78 20.48 -7.93
CA HIS A 198 9.75 21.09 -8.77
C HIS A 198 8.33 20.60 -8.48
N LEU A 199 8.19 19.49 -7.74
CA LEU A 199 6.90 18.90 -7.39
C LEU A 199 6.27 19.56 -6.17
N GLU A 200 4.98 19.31 -5.99
CA GLU A 200 4.24 19.86 -4.86
C GLU A 200 4.66 19.22 -3.54
N SER A 201 4.55 19.98 -2.45
CA SER A 201 4.90 19.53 -1.09
C SER A 201 4.20 18.21 -0.69
N ARG A 202 2.98 17.97 -1.17
CA ARG A 202 2.26 16.71 -0.95
C ARG A 202 2.89 15.52 -1.66
N ASP A 203 3.37 15.71 -2.88
CA ASP A 203 4.07 14.66 -3.63
C ASP A 203 5.34 14.26 -2.87
N LEU A 204 6.13 15.25 -2.41
CA LEU A 204 7.33 15.04 -1.59
C LEU A 204 7.01 14.32 -0.28
N ALA A 205 5.93 14.69 0.40
CA ALA A 205 5.52 14.04 1.64
C ALA A 205 5.25 12.54 1.43
N LEU A 206 4.58 12.16 0.32
CA LEU A 206 4.33 10.75 0.00
C LEU A 206 5.60 9.99 -0.39
N MET A 207 6.56 10.63 -1.05
CA MET A 207 7.88 10.03 -1.30
C MET A 207 8.59 9.72 0.02
N VAL A 208 8.63 10.69 0.93
CA VAL A 208 9.25 10.50 2.25
C VAL A 208 8.51 9.41 3.05
N ALA A 209 7.19 9.37 2.99
CA ALA A 209 6.39 8.33 3.64
C ALA A 209 6.70 6.93 3.09
N ALA A 210 6.95 6.80 1.78
CA ALA A 210 7.33 5.52 1.18
C ALA A 210 8.69 5.00 1.72
N LEU A 211 9.62 5.89 2.08
CA LEU A 211 10.90 5.53 2.69
C LEU A 211 10.74 4.85 4.07
N ALA A 212 9.62 5.06 4.77
CA ALA A 212 9.36 4.44 6.08
C ALA A 212 9.34 2.89 6.02
N TYR A 213 9.01 2.33 4.85
CA TYR A 213 8.85 0.90 4.63
C TYR A 213 9.86 0.33 3.61
N ASN A 214 10.70 1.20 3.04
CA ASN A 214 11.69 0.83 2.06
C ASN A 214 12.96 0.27 2.73
N GLN A 215 13.56 -0.75 2.11
CA GLN A 215 14.78 -1.41 2.61
C GLN A 215 16.03 -1.09 1.78
N TRP A 216 15.90 -0.27 0.73
CA TRP A 216 16.97 0.04 -0.21
C TRP A 216 17.70 1.34 0.15
N PHE A 217 16.94 2.40 0.42
CA PHE A 217 17.45 3.72 0.75
C PHE A 217 17.92 3.77 2.19
N THR A 218 19.19 4.14 2.39
CA THR A 218 19.81 4.27 3.71
C THR A 218 20.03 5.73 4.09
N LYS A 219 19.82 6.67 3.16
CA LYS A 219 19.97 8.10 3.42
C LYS A 219 18.85 8.93 2.82
N LEU A 220 18.39 9.94 3.56
CA LEU A 220 17.49 10.99 3.09
C LEU A 220 18.24 12.32 3.07
N TYR A 221 18.33 12.95 1.90
CA TYR A 221 19.07 14.18 1.69
C TYR A 221 18.16 15.32 1.22
N CYS A 222 18.35 16.50 1.82
CA CYS A 222 17.72 17.75 1.44
C CYS A 222 18.60 18.92 1.84
N LYS A 223 18.92 19.79 0.89
CA LYS A 223 19.70 21.00 1.13
C LYS A 223 19.12 22.20 0.39
N ASP A 224 19.01 23.35 1.06
CA ASP A 224 18.53 24.60 0.46
C ASP A 224 17.09 24.52 -0.11
N LEU A 225 16.30 23.55 0.35
CA LEU A 225 14.89 23.39 0.02
C LEU A 225 14.05 23.52 1.30
N ARG A 226 13.16 24.51 1.34
CA ARG A 226 12.29 24.75 2.50
C ARG A 226 11.18 23.70 2.55
N LEU A 227 11.26 22.78 3.51
CA LEU A 227 10.27 21.72 3.68
C LEU A 227 9.01 22.23 4.38
N GLY A 228 7.84 21.88 3.84
CA GLY A 228 6.54 22.12 4.47
C GLY A 228 6.32 21.24 5.69
N SER A 229 5.37 21.63 6.56
CA SER A 229 5.04 20.88 7.78
C SER A 229 4.64 19.42 7.50
N GLU A 230 3.89 19.19 6.43
CA GLU A 230 3.45 17.84 6.03
C GLU A 230 4.64 16.94 5.65
N VAL A 231 5.66 17.48 4.97
CA VAL A 231 6.88 16.71 4.64
C VAL A 231 7.66 16.42 5.91
N LEU A 232 7.80 17.40 6.81
CA LEU A 232 8.52 17.21 8.08
C LEU A 232 7.85 16.19 8.99
N GLU A 233 6.51 16.15 9.02
CA GLU A 233 5.77 15.10 9.72
C GLU A 233 6.08 13.72 9.15
N GLN A 234 6.17 13.58 7.83
CA GLN A 234 6.58 12.32 7.20
C GLN A 234 8.05 11.99 7.46
N VAL A 235 8.95 12.97 7.52
CA VAL A 235 10.35 12.72 7.93
C VAL A 235 10.39 12.11 9.34
N LEU A 236 9.66 12.71 10.30
CA LEU A 236 9.60 12.19 11.67
C LEU A 236 8.99 10.79 11.73
N HIS A 237 7.93 10.55 10.96
CA HIS A 237 7.32 9.23 10.82
C HIS A 237 8.33 8.20 10.30
N THR A 238 9.01 8.52 9.20
CA THR A 238 10.01 7.68 8.54
C THR A 238 11.17 7.36 9.47
N LEU A 239 11.70 8.32 10.22
CA LEU A 239 12.74 8.07 11.24
C LEU A 239 12.27 7.09 12.32
N SER A 240 11.01 7.20 12.75
CA SER A 240 10.47 6.29 13.78
C SER A 240 10.27 4.85 13.26
N LYS A 241 9.87 4.72 11.98
CA LYS A 241 9.43 3.45 11.40
C LYS A 241 10.51 2.70 10.65
N SER A 242 11.31 3.40 9.84
CA SER A 242 12.30 2.76 8.97
C SER A 242 13.30 1.96 9.78
N GLY A 243 13.58 0.74 9.31
CA GLY A 243 14.66 -0.10 9.82
C GLY A 243 15.96 0.04 9.03
N SER A 244 15.94 0.78 7.92
CA SER A 244 17.04 0.85 6.95
C SER A 244 17.59 2.26 6.77
N LEU A 245 16.87 3.30 7.19
CA LEU A 245 17.36 4.68 7.12
C LEU A 245 18.38 4.94 8.23
N GLU A 246 19.61 5.24 7.83
CA GLU A 246 20.78 5.40 8.70
C GLU A 246 21.23 6.87 8.78
N GLU A 247 21.13 7.61 7.67
CA GLU A 247 21.60 9.01 7.59
C GLU A 247 20.46 9.96 7.19
N LEU A 248 20.42 11.12 7.84
CA LEU A 248 19.50 12.22 7.52
C LEU A 248 20.28 13.52 7.38
N VAL A 249 20.22 14.14 6.20
CA VAL A 249 20.80 15.46 5.93
C VAL A 249 19.67 16.43 5.60
N LEU A 250 19.42 17.38 6.49
CA LEU A 250 18.46 18.48 6.30
C LEU A 250 19.16 19.82 6.52
N ASP A 251 19.86 20.29 5.50
CA ASP A 251 20.60 21.56 5.54
C ASP A 251 19.76 22.70 4.98
N ASN A 252 19.70 23.83 5.70
CA ASN A 252 18.88 24.99 5.34
C ASN A 252 17.41 24.65 4.98
N ALA A 253 16.85 23.59 5.58
CA ALA A 253 15.55 23.03 5.19
C ALA A 253 14.32 23.71 5.84
N GLY A 254 14.52 24.83 6.55
CA GLY A 254 13.43 25.57 7.22
C GLY A 254 12.98 25.01 8.58
N LEU A 255 13.82 24.25 9.29
CA LEU A 255 13.50 23.47 10.50
C LEU A 255 13.23 24.25 11.80
N LYS A 256 12.99 25.57 11.76
CA LYS A 256 12.99 26.42 12.97
C LYS A 256 12.07 25.93 14.10
N THR A 257 10.91 25.34 13.76
CA THR A 257 9.92 24.83 14.72
C THR A 257 10.01 23.33 14.99
N TYR A 258 10.76 22.57 14.18
CA TYR A 258 10.82 21.10 14.23
C TYR A 258 12.19 20.56 14.66
N SER A 259 13.16 21.44 14.91
CA SER A 259 14.54 21.07 15.25
C SER A 259 14.60 20.14 16.47
N ARG A 260 13.79 20.39 17.50
CA ARG A 260 13.75 19.59 18.72
C ARG A 260 13.16 18.20 18.49
N GLU A 261 12.11 18.11 17.68
CA GLU A 261 11.44 16.86 17.33
C GLU A 261 12.34 15.98 16.48
N VAL A 262 13.02 16.55 15.48
CA VAL A 262 13.98 15.84 14.63
C VAL A 262 15.15 15.32 15.47
N THR A 263 15.77 16.17 16.31
CA THR A 263 16.84 15.75 17.21
C THR A 263 16.40 14.65 18.17
N ARG A 264 15.17 14.74 18.73
CA ARG A 264 14.63 13.70 19.62
C ARG A 264 14.42 12.37 18.90
N SER A 265 13.90 12.40 17.67
CA SER A 265 13.69 11.19 16.87
C SER A 265 15.01 10.51 16.52
N LEU A 266 16.06 11.29 16.23
CA LEU A 266 17.42 10.77 16.04
C LEU A 266 18.05 10.22 17.33
N ALA A 267 17.79 10.83 18.49
CA ALA A 267 18.29 10.36 19.79
C ALA A 267 17.51 9.17 20.39
N GLY A 268 16.47 8.67 19.71
CA GLY A 268 15.75 7.46 20.11
C GLY A 268 16.65 6.21 20.04
N PRO A 269 16.23 5.07 20.63
CA PRO A 269 17.07 3.88 20.85
C PRO A 269 17.60 3.17 19.59
N LYS A 270 17.49 3.76 18.40
CA LYS A 270 18.12 3.29 17.16
C LYS A 270 19.50 3.90 16.89
N LEU A 271 19.86 5.02 17.53
CA LEU A 271 21.15 5.69 17.32
C LEU A 271 21.69 6.25 18.63
N LEU A 272 22.18 5.36 19.51
CA LEU A 272 23.16 5.78 20.52
C LEU A 272 24.50 5.95 19.80
N PRO A 273 25.10 7.15 19.75
CA PRO A 273 26.46 7.29 19.27
C PRO A 273 27.39 6.54 20.25
N CYS A 274 28.38 5.85 19.70
CA CYS A 274 29.50 5.29 20.45
C CYS A 274 29.97 6.32 21.48
N SER A 275 29.91 5.93 22.76
CA SER A 275 30.57 6.65 23.82
C SER A 275 32.07 6.65 23.53
N GLU A 276 32.62 7.81 23.19
CA GLU A 276 34.04 8.09 23.31
C GLU A 276 34.48 7.81 24.75
N GLY A 277 35.67 7.23 24.86
CA GLY A 277 36.19 6.66 26.08
C GLY A 277 36.46 7.67 27.20
N LEU A 278 36.55 7.09 28.39
CA LEU A 278 37.43 7.49 29.48
C LEU A 278 38.13 6.22 29.97
#